data_AF-A0A8T4J6G5-F1
#
_entry.id   AF-A0A8T4J6G5-F1
#
_cell.length_a   1.000
_cell.length_b   1.000
_cell.length_c   1.000
_cell.angle_alpha   90.00
_cell.angle_beta   90.00
_cell.angle_gamma   90.00
#
_symmetry.space_group_name_H-M   'P 1'
#
loop_
_entity.id
_entity.type
_entity.pdbx_description
1 polymer ?
#
loop_
_entity_poly.entity_id
_entity_poly.type
_entity_poly.pdbx_seq_one_letter_code
_entity_poly.pdbx_strand_id
1 'polypeptide(L)' 'IYVLPDYYSRYPKPCMGGWASRQLTVTPNGDVLPCPAAQSLPLPRASVREDSLERIWADSPVMTAFRGTDWM' A
#
# COMPACT_ATOMS: atom_id res chain seq x y z
N ILE A 1 3.17 8.81 21.82
CA ILE A 1 1.98 9.00 20.96
C ILE A 1 0.83 8.22 21.59
N TYR A 2 -0.31 8.86 21.88
CA TYR A 2 -1.53 8.18 22.29
C TYR A 2 -2.38 7.90 21.04
N VAL A 3 -2.77 6.65 20.82
CA VAL A 3 -3.62 6.24 19.68
C VAL A 3 -5.01 5.97 20.22
N LEU A 4 -5.99 6.81 19.85
CA LEU A 4 -7.39 6.66 20.28
C LEU A 4 -7.95 5.30 19.80
N PRO A 5 -8.61 4.51 20.66
CA PRO A 5 -9.25 3.26 20.22
C PRO A 5 -10.31 3.48 19.14
N ASP A 6 -10.42 2.54 18.21
CA ASP A 6 -11.32 2.63 17.06
C ASP A 6 -12.80 2.71 17.46
N TYR A 7 -13.17 2.15 18.62
CA TYR A 7 -14.52 2.23 19.19
C TYR A 7 -15.03 3.68 19.38
N TYR A 8 -14.12 4.64 19.60
CA TYR A 8 -14.48 6.05 19.74
C TYR A 8 -14.54 6.81 18.41
N SER A 9 -14.24 6.16 17.28
CA SER A 9 -14.26 6.79 15.96
C SER A 9 -15.60 6.56 15.26
N ARG A 10 -16.12 7.60 14.58
CA ARG A 10 -17.29 7.47 13.70
C ARG A 10 -16.98 6.68 12.42
N TYR A 11 -15.73 6.72 11.96
CA TYR A 11 -15.31 6.13 10.70
C TYR A 11 -14.12 5.20 10.88
N PRO A 12 -13.98 4.15 10.04
CA PRO A 12 -12.81 3.29 10.08
C PRO A 12 -11.55 4.10 9.79
N LYS A 13 -10.45 3.77 10.49
CA LYS A 13 -9.15 4.35 10.19
C LYS A 13 -8.64 3.84 8.85
N PRO A 14 -7.89 4.67 8.11
CA PRO A 14 -7.27 4.22 6.87
C PRO A 14 -6.26 3.09 7.17
N CYS A 15 -6.39 1.97 6.47
CA CYS A 15 -5.51 0.81 6.61
C CYS A 15 -4.05 1.22 6.36
N MET A 16 -3.18 1.01 7.35
CA MET A 16 -1.77 1.43 7.32
C MET A 16 -1.55 2.90 6.93
N GLY A 17 -2.51 3.79 7.24
CA GLY A 17 -2.46 5.21 6.88
C GLY A 17 -2.95 5.53 5.46
N GLY A 18 -3.39 4.53 4.70
CA GLY A 18 -3.91 4.64 3.34
C GLY A 18 -3.07 3.83 2.35
N TRP A 19 -3.72 3.27 1.33
CA TRP A 19 -3.06 2.43 0.32
C TRP A 19 -1.90 3.15 -0.35
N ALA A 20 -0.70 2.59 -0.24
CA ALA A 20 0.53 3.13 -0.82
C ALA A 20 0.73 4.64 -0.56
N SER A 21 0.33 5.13 0.62
CA SER A 21 0.35 6.57 0.96
C SER A 21 1.57 6.98 1.78
N ARG A 22 2.02 6.10 2.68
CA ARG A 22 3.13 6.36 3.61
C ARG A 22 4.15 5.24 3.69
N GLN A 23 3.78 4.03 3.28
CA GLN A 23 4.62 2.86 3.45
C GLN A 23 4.47 1.88 2.29
N LEU A 24 5.49 1.05 2.16
CA LEU A 24 5.55 -0.12 1.31
C LEU A 24 6.30 -1.22 2.04
N THR A 25 6.24 -2.45 1.52
CA THR A 25 6.98 -3.61 1.98
C THR A 25 7.73 -4.20 0.81
N VAL A 26 9.03 -4.46 0.97
CA VAL A 26 9.82 -5.25 0.02
C VAL A 26 9.94 -6.66 0.59
N THR A 27 9.41 -7.65 -0.11
CA THR A 27 9.48 -9.06 0.27
C THR A 27 10.85 -9.66 -0.06
N PRO A 28 11.24 -10.81 0.52
CA PRO A 28 12.55 -11.42 0.25
C PRO A 28 12.83 -11.78 -1.22
N ASN A 29 11.80 -12.09 -2.01
CA ASN A 29 11.93 -12.29 -3.47
C ASN A 29 12.08 -10.97 -4.25
N GLY A 30 11.93 -9.83 -3.59
CA GLY A 30 12.10 -8.48 -4.16
C GLY A 30 10.81 -7.84 -4.65
N ASP A 31 9.64 -8.40 -4.34
CA ASP A 31 8.36 -7.80 -4.72
C ASP A 31 8.05 -6.62 -3.80
N VAL A 32 7.44 -5.58 -4.37
CA VAL A 32 7.07 -4.36 -3.64
C VAL A 32 5.56 -4.31 -3.50
N LEU A 33 5.11 -4.24 -2.25
CA LEU A 33 3.70 -4.26 -1.89
C LEU A 33 3.33 -3.01 -1.08
N PRO A 34 2.12 -2.47 -1.21
CA PRO A 34 1.65 -1.34 -0.39
C PRO A 34 1.42 -1.75 1.07
N CYS A 35 1.06 -3.00 1.31
CA CYS A 35 1.06 -3.64 2.62
C CYS A 35 1.31 -5.16 2.43
N PRO A 36 1.75 -5.90 3.46
CA PRO A 36 1.99 -7.34 3.32
C PRO A 36 0.78 -8.14 2.83
N ALA A 37 -0.43 -7.73 3.23
CA ALA A 37 -1.67 -8.38 2.83
C ALA A 37 -2.03 -8.19 1.35
N ALA A 38 -1.45 -7.21 0.66
CA ALA A 38 -1.73 -6.95 -0.75
C ALA A 38 -1.30 -8.10 -1.68
N GLN A 39 -0.42 -8.99 -1.22
CA GLN A 39 0.02 -10.18 -1.95
C GLN A 39 -1.15 -11.09 -2.39
N SER A 40 -2.28 -11.08 -1.67
CA SER A 40 -3.44 -11.92 -1.97
C SER A 40 -4.33 -11.36 -3.07
N LEU A 41 -4.12 -10.11 -3.48
CA LEU A 41 -4.96 -9.45 -4.48
C LEU A 41 -4.47 -9.76 -5.90
N PRO A 42 -5.38 -9.81 -6.89
CA PRO A 42 -5.04 -10.06 -8.28
C PRO A 42 -4.49 -8.80 -8.98
N LEU A 43 -3.48 -8.16 -8.39
CA LEU A 43 -2.84 -6.95 -8.93
C LEU A 43 -1.53 -7.28 -9.66
N PRO A 44 -1.13 -6.48 -10.66
CA PRO A 44 0.15 -6.66 -11.35
C PRO A 44 1.33 -6.59 -10.39
N ARG A 45 2.25 -7.56 -10.49
CA ARG A 45 3.48 -7.60 -9.70
C ARG A 45 4.40 -6.41 -10.05
N ALA A 46 5.11 -5.88 -9.05
CA ALA A 46 6.22 -4.95 -9.22
C ALA A 46 7.40 -5.39 -8.35
N SER A 47 8.63 -5.32 -8.88
CA SER A 47 9.83 -5.77 -8.16
C SER A 47 10.99 -4.79 -8.28
N VAL A 48 11.73 -4.60 -7.17
CA VAL A 48 12.98 -3.81 -7.16
C VAL A 48 14.10 -4.42 -8.01
N ARG A 49 13.92 -5.67 -8.47
CA ARG A 49 14.84 -6.32 -9.40
C ARG A 49 14.63 -5.88 -10.85
N GLU A 50 13.47 -5.30 -11.15
CA GLU A 50 13.03 -4.95 -12.50
C GLU A 50 13.00 -3.42 -12.71
N ASP A 51 12.73 -2.65 -11.65
CA ASP A 51 12.53 -1.21 -11.73
C ASP A 51 12.99 -0.49 -10.46
N SER A 52 13.15 0.84 -10.53
CA SER A 52 13.55 1.65 -9.38
C SER A 52 12.40 1.74 -8.36
N LEU A 53 12.74 1.82 -7.07
CA LEU A 53 11.72 1.92 -6.02
C LEU A 53 10.87 3.20 -6.18
N GLU A 54 11.47 4.29 -6.67
CA GLU A 54 10.78 5.54 -6.97
C GLU A 54 9.70 5.34 -8.04
N ARG A 55 10.05 4.69 -9.15
CA ARG A 55 9.10 4.45 -10.24
C ARG A 55 8.01 3.45 -9.84
N ILE A 56 8.38 2.40 -9.10
CA ILE A 56 7.40 1.46 -8.53
C ILE A 56 6.42 2.20 -7.63
N TRP A 57 6.92 3.06 -6.74
CA TRP A 57 6.07 3.83 -5.84
C TRP A 57 5.16 4.81 -6.58
N ALA A 58 5.68 5.55 -7.55
CA ALA A 58 4.92 6.57 -8.27
C ALA A 58 3.85 5.94 -9.19
N ASP A 59 4.24 4.92 -9.96
CA ASP A 59 3.52 4.57 -11.18
C ASP A 59 2.98 3.13 -11.21
N SER A 60 3.50 2.22 -10.38
CA SER A 60 3.12 0.80 -10.53
C SER A 60 1.63 0.56 -10.24
N PRO A 61 0.95 -0.31 -11.01
CA PRO A 61 -0.47 -0.59 -10.80
C PRO A 61 -0.79 -1.11 -9.38
N VAL A 62 0.10 -1.89 -8.77
CA VAL A 62 -0.09 -2.37 -7.39
C VAL A 62 -0.08 -1.22 -6.37
N MET A 63 0.63 -0.12 -6.64
CA MET A 63 0.68 1.05 -5.77
C MET A 63 -0.46 2.02 -6.04
N THR A 64 -0.85 2.21 -7.31
CA THR A 64 -1.81 3.25 -7.70
C THR A 64 -3.27 2.79 -7.66
N ALA A 65 -3.55 1.48 -7.73
CA ALA A 65 -4.91 0.93 -7.84
C ALA A 65 -5.93 1.50 -6.84
N PHE A 66 -5.56 1.66 -5.57
CA PHE A 66 -6.43 2.19 -4.52
C PHE A 66 -5.83 3.41 -3.81
N ARG A 67 -4.83 4.07 -4.43
CA ARG A 67 -4.22 5.26 -3.85
C ARG A 67 -5.22 6.41 -3.91
N GLY A 68 -5.36 7.13 -2.79
CA GLY A 68 -6.37 8.18 -2.65
C GLY A 68 -7.77 7.59 -2.43
N THR A 69 -8.79 8.32 -2.86
CA THR A 69 -10.21 7.95 -2.64
C THR A 69 -11.03 7.90 -3.92
N ASP A 70 -10.43 8.19 -5.07
CA ASP A 70 -11.15 8.32 -6.35
C ASP A 70 -11.69 6.99 -6.90
N TRP A 71 -11.29 5.87 -6.30
CA TRP A 71 -11.76 4.52 -6.65
C TRP A 71 -13.07 4.12 -5.94
N MET A 72 -13.53 4.91 -4.96
CA MET A 72 -14.80 4.74 -4.24
C MET A 72 -15.89 5.64 -4.82
#